data_AF-M0C919-F1
#
_entry.id   AF-M0C919-F1
#
_cell.length_a   1.000
_cell.length_b   1.000
_cell.length_c   1.000
_cell.angle_alpha   90.00
_cell.angle_beta   90.00
_cell.angle_gamma   90.00
#
_symmetry.space_group_name_H-M   'P 1'
#
loop_
_entity.id
_entity.type
_entity.pdbx_description
1 polymer ?
#
loop_
_entity_poly.entity_id
_entity_poly.type
_entity_poly.pdbx_seq_one_letter_code
_entity_poly.pdbx_strand_id
1 'polypeptide(L)'
;MNDIHPSEQSIEQQHQIGLTDGRNIEERPPYVASFKTGDEPMFKKPDHDPHGEVSARAHYSSTSCDSPGCETTGLVATEILEDSAGLTGLPPFDIICTICAESGEFDSS
;
A
#
# COMPACT_ATOMS: atom_id res chain seq x y z
N MET A 1 -65.64 19.44 10.46
CA MET A 1 -64.88 18.19 10.65
C MET A 1 -64.48 17.70 9.28
N ASN A 2 -63.19 17.58 9.01
CA ASN A 2 -62.62 16.91 7.84
C ASN A 2 -61.23 16.45 8.25
N ASP A 3 -61.20 15.32 8.96
CA ASP A 3 -59.99 14.57 9.29
C ASP A 3 -59.59 13.76 8.05
N ILE A 4 -58.75 14.35 7.21
CA ILE A 4 -58.06 13.64 6.13
C ILE A 4 -56.65 13.38 6.64
N HIS A 5 -56.41 12.15 7.09
CA HIS A 5 -55.05 11.64 7.32
C HIS A 5 -54.32 11.55 5.97
N PRO A 6 -53.23 12.29 5.75
CA PRO A 6 -52.35 12.04 4.62
C PRO A 6 -51.37 10.95 5.03
N SER A 7 -51.52 9.82 4.34
CA SER A 7 -50.62 8.69 4.28
C SER A 7 -49.14 9.10 4.31
N GLU A 8 -48.36 8.34 5.07
CA GLU A 8 -46.91 8.36 5.15
C GLU A 8 -46.27 8.14 3.77
N GLN A 9 -46.04 9.24 3.05
CA GLN A 9 -45.29 9.24 1.80
C GLN A 9 -44.50 10.56 1.74
N SER A 10 -43.19 10.40 1.82
CA SER A 10 -42.16 11.15 1.09
C SER A 10 -41.07 11.61 2.03
N ILE A 11 -40.14 10.69 2.30
CA ILE A 11 -38.81 10.95 2.85
C ILE A 11 -37.97 11.59 1.73
N GLU A 12 -38.52 12.64 1.13
CA GLU A 12 -37.80 13.41 0.14
C GLU A 12 -36.80 14.30 0.89
N GLN A 13 -35.55 14.15 0.48
CA GLN A 13 -34.54 15.22 0.47
C GLN A 13 -33.78 15.52 1.75
N GLN A 14 -33.37 14.51 2.53
CA GLN A 14 -32.24 14.72 3.44
C GLN A 14 -31.14 13.68 3.24
N HIS A 15 -30.17 14.12 2.45
CA HIS A 15 -28.83 13.57 2.30
C HIS A 15 -28.75 12.19 1.66
N GLN A 16 -28.89 12.24 0.34
CA GLN A 16 -27.96 11.60 -0.57
C GLN A 16 -26.50 11.89 -0.13
N ILE A 17 -26.00 11.13 0.84
CA ILE A 17 -24.56 11.02 1.09
C ILE A 17 -24.06 10.20 -0.10
N GLY A 18 -23.59 10.90 -1.12
CA GLY A 18 -23.15 10.30 -2.36
C GLY A 18 -22.15 9.19 -2.10
N LEU A 19 -22.54 7.95 -2.44
CA LEU A 19 -21.63 6.87 -2.82
C LEU A 19 -21.01 7.14 -4.20
N THR A 20 -20.70 8.40 -4.45
CA THR A 20 -20.00 8.95 -5.61
C THR A 20 -19.29 10.20 -5.12
N ASP A 21 -18.43 10.02 -4.12
CA ASP A 21 -17.25 10.87 -4.03
C ASP A 21 -16.11 9.97 -4.49
N GLY A 22 -16.03 9.80 -5.82
CA GLY A 22 -14.77 9.55 -6.49
C GLY A 22 -13.88 10.76 -6.23
N ARG A 23 -13.47 10.94 -4.97
CA ARG A 23 -12.31 11.72 -4.64
C ARG A 23 -11.27 11.16 -5.58
N ASN A 24 -10.69 12.05 -6.33
CA ASN A 24 -9.32 11.93 -6.73
C ASN A 24 -8.53 11.71 -5.42
N ILE A 25 -8.55 10.48 -4.89
CA ILE A 25 -7.50 9.99 -4.02
C ILE A 25 -6.34 10.02 -5.01
N GLU A 26 -5.59 11.12 -5.02
CA GLU A 26 -4.42 11.26 -5.88
C GLU A 26 -3.63 9.97 -5.72
N GLU A 27 -3.64 9.15 -6.78
CA GLU A 27 -2.97 7.87 -6.78
C GLU A 27 -1.50 8.19 -6.50
N ARG A 28 -1.00 7.65 -5.40
CA ARG A 28 0.38 7.91 -5.01
C ARG A 28 1.30 7.28 -6.05
N PRO A 29 2.40 7.94 -6.43
CA PRO A 29 3.35 7.34 -7.34
C PRO A 29 3.89 6.04 -6.74
N PRO A 30 4.23 5.06 -7.58
CA PRO A 30 4.80 3.80 -7.12
C PRO A 30 6.08 4.06 -6.33
N TYR A 31 6.29 3.26 -5.29
CA TYR A 31 7.54 3.27 -4.54
C TYR A 31 8.53 2.31 -5.18
N VAL A 32 9.69 2.83 -5.56
CA VAL A 32 10.78 2.01 -6.11
C VAL A 32 11.57 1.42 -4.95
N ALA A 33 11.47 0.11 -4.75
CA ALA A 33 12.18 -0.61 -3.72
C ALA A 33 13.35 -1.42 -4.30
N SER A 34 14.47 -1.44 -3.57
CA SER A 34 15.51 -2.45 -3.75
C SER A 34 15.13 -3.71 -2.98
N PHE A 35 14.72 -4.74 -3.72
CA PHE A 35 14.31 -6.02 -3.15
C PHE A 35 15.55 -6.75 -2.63
N LYS A 36 15.65 -6.88 -1.31
CA LYS A 36 16.81 -7.47 -0.65
C LYS A 36 16.76 -8.98 -0.64
N THR A 37 17.93 -9.63 -0.65
CA THR A 37 18.02 -11.08 -0.45
C THR A 37 18.20 -11.38 1.03
N GLY A 38 17.58 -12.46 1.52
CA GLY A 38 17.69 -12.86 2.94
C GLY A 38 19.13 -13.21 3.39
N ASP A 39 20.06 -13.35 2.44
CA ASP A 39 21.46 -13.70 2.64
C ASP A 39 22.39 -12.49 2.83
N GLU A 40 21.87 -11.27 2.70
CA GLU A 40 22.65 -10.06 2.92
C GLU A 40 23.26 -10.04 4.33
N PRO A 41 24.50 -9.51 4.49
CA PRO A 41 25.23 -9.55 5.76
C PRO A 41 24.48 -8.88 6.90
N MET A 42 23.67 -7.85 6.60
CA MET A 42 22.82 -7.17 7.59
C MET A 42 21.75 -8.09 8.22
N PHE A 43 21.36 -9.17 7.55
CA PHE A 43 20.37 -10.14 8.06
C PHE A 43 20.99 -11.30 8.82
N LYS A 44 22.32 -11.43 8.81
CA LYS A 44 23.03 -12.48 9.54
C LYS A 44 23.18 -12.04 10.99
N LYS A 45 22.66 -12.85 11.92
CA LYS A 45 22.94 -12.67 13.34
C LYS A 45 24.45 -12.85 13.57
N PRO A 46 25.08 -12.03 14.43
CA PRO A 46 26.41 -12.34 14.95
C PRO A 46 26.38 -13.72 15.63
N ASP A 47 27.44 -14.50 15.45
CA ASP A 47 27.58 -15.86 16.01
C ASP A 47 27.45 -15.87 17.55
N HIS A 48 27.81 -14.74 18.17
CA HIS A 48 27.63 -14.47 19.59
C HIS A 48 27.13 -13.04 19.79
N ASP A 49 25.81 -12.86 19.79
CA ASP A 49 25.18 -11.65 20.31
C ASP A 49 24.59 -11.92 21.71
N PRO A 50 25.35 -11.65 22.79
CA PRO A 50 24.88 -11.84 24.16
C PRO A 50 23.83 -10.80 24.60
N HIS A 51 23.56 -9.79 23.77
CA HIS A 51 22.62 -8.70 24.07
C HIS A 51 21.25 -8.87 23.41
N GLY A 52 21.09 -9.87 22.53
CA GLY A 52 19.80 -10.20 21.92
C GLY A 52 19.26 -9.07 21.03
N GLU A 53 20.16 -8.34 20.37
CA GLU A 53 19.81 -7.34 19.37
C GLU A 53 18.85 -7.95 18.34
N VAL A 54 17.77 -7.21 18.09
CA VAL A 54 16.76 -7.62 17.13
C VAL A 54 17.42 -7.66 15.76
N SER A 55 17.39 -8.82 15.11
CA SER A 55 17.97 -8.97 13.77
C SER A 55 17.31 -7.97 12.83
N ALA A 56 18.11 -7.32 11.97
CA ALA A 56 17.57 -6.41 10.95
C ALA A 56 16.46 -7.09 10.14
N ARG A 57 16.54 -8.41 9.93
CA ARG A 57 15.54 -9.22 9.24
C ARG A 57 14.13 -9.11 9.84
N ALA A 58 13.99 -8.84 11.13
CA ALA A 58 12.70 -8.66 11.79
C ALA A 58 11.94 -7.41 11.29
N HIS A 59 12.66 -6.43 10.73
CA HIS A 59 12.06 -5.22 10.17
C HIS A 59 11.71 -5.35 8.69
N TYR A 60 11.97 -6.51 8.06
CA TYR A 60 11.72 -6.73 6.65
C TYR A 60 10.72 -7.87 6.43
N SER A 61 9.91 -7.72 5.40
CA SER A 61 8.88 -8.68 5.01
C SER A 61 9.02 -9.03 3.53
N SER A 62 8.67 -10.27 3.18
CA SER A 62 8.71 -10.74 1.81
C SER A 62 7.57 -10.16 1.00
N THR A 63 7.86 -9.64 -0.18
CA THR A 63 6.87 -9.17 -1.15
C THR A 63 7.32 -9.46 -2.59
N SER A 64 6.42 -9.24 -3.55
CA SER A 64 6.66 -9.27 -4.99
C SER A 64 6.61 -7.86 -5.58
N CYS A 65 7.25 -7.67 -6.73
CA CYS A 65 7.08 -6.48 -7.56
C CYS A 65 5.65 -6.42 -8.10
N ASP A 66 4.98 -5.28 -7.98
CA ASP A 66 3.61 -5.07 -8.46
C ASP A 66 3.55 -4.77 -9.97
N SER A 67 4.71 -4.62 -10.62
CA SER A 67 4.77 -4.38 -12.06
C SER A 67 4.23 -5.60 -12.84
N PRO A 68 3.27 -5.41 -13.77
CA PRO A 68 2.69 -6.50 -14.52
C PRO A 68 3.74 -7.33 -15.28
N GLY A 69 3.76 -8.64 -15.04
CA GLY A 69 4.70 -9.57 -15.68
C GLY A 69 6.10 -9.60 -15.05
N CYS A 70 6.35 -8.86 -13.97
CA CYS A 70 7.56 -8.99 -13.18
C CYS A 70 7.40 -10.08 -12.11
N GLU A 71 8.33 -11.03 -12.08
CA GLU A 71 8.36 -12.10 -11.06
C GLU A 71 9.38 -11.84 -9.95
N THR A 72 9.93 -10.63 -9.88
CA THR A 72 10.92 -10.26 -8.86
C THR A 72 10.28 -10.30 -7.48
N THR A 73 10.88 -11.06 -6.57
CA THR A 73 10.48 -11.17 -5.16
C THR A 73 11.68 -10.94 -4.26
N GLY A 74 11.43 -10.59 -3.00
CA GLY A 74 12.48 -10.25 -2.07
C GLY A 74 11.96 -9.54 -0.83
N LEU A 75 12.90 -9.05 -0.03
CA LEU A 75 12.62 -8.41 1.25
C LEU A 75 12.57 -6.88 1.10
N VAL A 76 11.50 -6.29 1.61
CA VAL A 76 11.30 -4.84 1.71
C VAL A 76 10.99 -4.49 3.17
N ALA A 77 11.31 -3.27 3.61
CA ALA A 77 11.02 -2.85 4.98
C ALA A 77 9.51 -2.95 5.25
N THR A 78 9.15 -3.52 6.39
CA THR A 78 7.75 -3.82 6.75
C THR A 78 6.93 -2.53 6.81
N GLU A 79 7.52 -1.43 7.31
CA GLU A 79 6.87 -0.11 7.35
C GLU A 79 6.42 0.37 5.96
N ILE A 80 7.17 0.04 4.90
CA ILE A 80 6.84 0.42 3.53
C ILE A 80 5.66 -0.43 3.04
N LEU A 81 5.61 -1.72 3.39
CA LEU A 81 4.46 -2.58 3.04
C LEU A 81 3.19 -2.15 3.77
N GLU A 82 3.33 -1.71 5.02
CA GLU A 82 2.21 -1.20 5.81
C GLU A 82 1.68 0.12 5.20
N ASP A 83 2.58 1.01 4.80
CA ASP A 83 2.23 2.25 4.09
C ASP A 83 1.60 1.97 2.71
N SER A 84 2.14 1.01 1.95
CA SER A 84 1.63 0.65 0.62
C SER A 84 0.23 0.04 0.68
N ALA A 85 -0.07 -0.67 1.77
CA ALA A 85 -1.41 -1.18 2.07
C ALA A 85 -2.38 -0.11 2.62
N GLY A 86 -1.92 1.13 2.79
CA GLY A 86 -2.71 2.24 3.33
C GLY A 86 -2.97 2.17 4.84
N LEU A 87 -2.20 1.36 5.59
CA LEU A 87 -2.37 1.20 7.04
C LEU A 87 -1.94 2.43 7.85
N THR A 88 -1.22 3.36 7.20
CA THR A 88 -0.79 4.65 7.75
C THR A 88 -1.84 5.75 7.60
N GLY A 89 -2.98 5.46 6.96
CA GLY A 89 -4.03 6.45 6.65
C GLY A 89 -3.76 7.28 5.40
N LEU A 90 -2.65 7.03 4.70
CA LEU A 90 -2.38 7.57 3.36
C LEU A 90 -2.97 6.65 2.28
N PRO A 91 -3.18 7.16 1.05
CA PRO A 91 -3.55 6.31 -0.08
C PRO A 91 -2.56 5.15 -0.28
N PRO A 92 -3.02 3.97 -0.74
CA PRO A 92 -2.14 2.88 -1.13
C PRO A 92 -1.32 3.26 -2.37
N PHE A 93 -0.23 2.53 -2.59
CA PHE A 93 0.63 2.66 -3.78
C PHE A 93 1.29 1.32 -4.10
N ASP A 94 1.72 1.17 -5.35
CA ASP A 94 2.43 -0.01 -5.82
C ASP A 94 3.90 0.00 -5.41
N ILE A 95 4.46 -1.17 -5.15
CA ILE A 95 5.88 -1.37 -4.89
C ILE A 95 6.53 -2.00 -6.11
N ILE A 96 7.44 -1.26 -6.74
CA ILE A 96 8.08 -1.65 -7.98
C ILE A 96 9.57 -1.91 -7.73
N CYS A 97 10.10 -3.00 -8.28
CA CYS A 97 11.54 -3.29 -8.18
C CYS A 97 12.36 -2.31 -9.04
N THR A 98 13.62 -2.10 -8.68
CA THR A 98 14.53 -1.20 -9.43
C THR A 98 14.61 -1.53 -10.92
N ILE A 99 14.61 -2.82 -11.28
CA ILE A 99 14.67 -3.27 -12.67
C ILE A 99 13.46 -2.76 -13.48
N CYS A 100 12.25 -2.86 -12.93
CA CYS A 100 11.04 -2.36 -13.57
C CYS A 100 10.99 -0.83 -13.61
N ALA A 101 11.49 -0.18 -12.57
CA ALA A 101 11.59 1.29 -12.55
C ALA A 101 12.58 1.82 -13.59
N GLU A 102 13.67 1.11 -13.85
CA GLU A 102 14.66 1.44 -14.87
C GLU A 102 14.19 1.08 -16.29
N SER A 103 13.40 0.02 -16.44
CA SER A 103 12.86 -0.43 -17.74
C SER A 103 11.64 0.39 -18.18
N GLY A 104 10.92 0.98 -17.22
CA GLY A 104 9.86 1.94 -17.47
C GLY A 104 10.45 3.31 -17.69
N GLU A 105 11.08 3.54 -18.85
CA GLU A 105 11.38 4.89 -19.28
C GLU A 105 10.08 5.70 -19.22
N PHE A 106 10.04 6.68 -18.31
CA PHE A 106 9.16 7.83 -18.43
C PHE A 106 9.30 8.33 -19.87
N ASP A 107 8.22 8.18 -20.64
CA ASP A 107 8.08 8.50 -22.05
C ASP A 107 8.99 9.68 -22.46
N SER A 108 10.10 9.36 -23.13
CA SER A 108 10.93 10.34 -23.83
C SER A 108 10.74 10.12 -25.32
N SER A 109 9.53 10.38 -25.81
CA SER A 109 9.24 10.61 -27.23
C SER A 109 9.53 12.06 -27.62
#